data_AF-A0A8G1M5F9-F1
#
_entry.id   AF-A0A8G1M5F9-F1
#
_cell.length_a   1.000
_cell.length_b   1.000
_cell.length_c   1.000
_cell.angle_alpha   90.00
_cell.angle_beta   90.00
_cell.angle_gamma   90.00
#
_symmetry.space_group_name_H-M   'P 1'
#
loop_
_entity.id
_entity.type
_entity.pdbx_description
1 polymer ?
#
loop_
_entity_poly.entity_id
_entity_poly.type
_entity_poly.pdbx_seq_one_letter_code
_entity_poly.pdbx_strand_id
1 'polypeptide(L)'
;MNWVNIDHSLFGIDRKKTKAGIAVVVVVGILVITASILQRIEIINTATVSELTDSVTTVVILISILMTFIVSVIYALWNGGAVLAGALPVVAPLTGLIVNGSHTVTIDLAVGLSMGALGAVLATYRQYQTIQNDGWSHRSVANGMAVATGMTVIAAAAMYSVQYGPHIGAAYYTGIMVVSGAVIGVGIAWWKMLF
;
A
#
# COMPACT_ATOMS: atom_id res chain seq x y z
N MET A 1 31.21 9.20 -8.41
CA MET A 1 30.33 8.18 -7.81
C MET A 1 28.90 8.59 -8.14
N ASN A 2 28.38 8.09 -9.26
CA ASN A 2 27.07 8.47 -9.79
C ASN A 2 26.00 7.81 -8.92
N TRP A 3 25.39 8.59 -8.03
CA TRP A 3 24.15 8.18 -7.39
C TRP A 3 23.15 7.89 -8.50
N VAL A 4 22.63 6.67 -8.51
CA VAL A 4 21.52 6.23 -9.34
C VAL A 4 20.48 7.36 -9.35
N ASN A 5 20.26 7.98 -10.51
CA ASN A 5 19.13 8.88 -10.72
C ASN A 5 17.87 8.02 -10.56
N ILE A 6 17.43 7.81 -9.32
CA ILE A 6 16.14 7.21 -9.06
C ILE A 6 15.15 8.18 -9.69
N ASP A 7 14.49 7.76 -10.76
CA ASP A 7 13.51 8.54 -11.51
C ASP A 7 12.55 9.16 -10.49
N HIS A 8 12.70 10.45 -10.21
CA HIS A 8 12.01 11.09 -9.09
C HIS A 8 10.48 10.98 -9.24
N SER A 9 10.04 10.78 -10.48
CA SER A 9 8.66 10.53 -10.86
C SER A 9 8.04 9.33 -10.14
N LEU A 10 8.83 8.32 -9.76
CA LEU A 10 8.36 7.16 -9.01
C LEU A 10 7.84 7.53 -7.62
N PHE A 11 8.44 8.55 -7.01
CA PHE A 11 7.98 9.11 -5.75
C PHE A 11 6.95 10.20 -5.96
N GLY A 12 7.04 10.96 -7.04
CA GLY A 12 6.01 11.89 -7.45
C GLY A 12 6.53 13.03 -8.31
N ILE A 13 5.59 13.73 -8.92
CA ILE A 13 5.86 14.82 -9.87
C ILE A 13 6.38 16.06 -9.13
N ASP A 14 5.70 16.49 -8.06
CA ASP A 14 6.07 17.66 -7.26
C ASP A 14 6.83 17.26 -5.99
N ARG A 15 7.99 17.89 -5.75
CA ARG A 15 8.82 17.65 -4.57
C ARG A 15 8.14 18.03 -3.25
N LYS A 16 7.31 19.08 -3.21
CA LYS A 16 6.61 19.50 -1.97
C LYS A 16 5.56 18.47 -1.56
N LYS A 17 4.78 18.01 -2.53
CA LYS A 17 3.78 16.96 -2.32
C LYS A 17 4.42 15.62 -1.97
N THR A 18 5.55 15.31 -2.60
CA THR A 18 6.35 14.11 -2.28
C THR A 18 6.83 14.13 -0.83
N LYS A 19 7.36 15.27 -0.35
CA LYS A 19 7.74 15.42 1.07
C LYS A 19 6.55 15.22 2.02
N ALA A 20 5.37 15.73 1.67
CA ALA A 20 4.16 15.50 2.47
C ALA A 20 3.77 14.02 2.50
N GLY A 21 3.81 13.32 1.36
CA GLY A 21 3.57 11.88 1.29
C GLY A 21 4.56 11.07 2.14
N ILE A 22 5.85 11.40 2.07
CA ILE A 22 6.88 10.78 2.90
C ILE A 22 6.62 11.07 4.39
N ALA A 23 6.27 12.31 4.74
CA ALA A 23 5.95 12.67 6.13
C ALA A 23 4.78 11.84 6.67
N VAL A 24 3.74 11.62 5.86
CA VAL A 24 2.61 10.75 6.24
C VAL A 24 3.09 9.33 6.47
N VAL A 25 3.88 8.75 5.57
CA VAL A 25 4.45 7.39 5.73
C VAL A 25 5.25 7.28 7.03
N VAL A 26 6.12 8.26 7.31
CA VAL A 26 6.96 8.27 8.51
C VAL A 26 6.11 8.39 9.78
N VAL A 27 5.15 9.32 9.80
CA VAL A 27 4.26 9.52 10.97
C VAL A 27 3.43 8.27 11.23
N VAL A 28 2.83 7.66 10.21
CA VAL A 28 2.07 6.41 10.35
C VAL A 28 2.98 5.28 10.85
N GLY A 29 4.18 5.14 10.31
CA GLY A 29 5.15 4.15 10.79
C GLY A 29 5.50 4.31 12.25
N ILE A 30 5.81 5.55 12.70
CA ILE A 30 6.12 5.85 14.10
C ILE A 30 4.94 5.54 15.01
N LEU A 31 3.72 5.93 14.61
CA LEU A 31 2.50 5.66 15.39
C LEU A 31 2.28 4.15 15.57
N VAL A 32 2.47 3.37 14.50
CA VAL A 32 2.32 1.90 14.55
C VAL A 32 3.40 1.26 15.42
N ILE A 33 4.66 1.69 15.31
CA ILE A 33 5.75 1.20 16.19
C ILE A 33 5.40 1.49 17.65
N THR A 34 4.99 2.72 17.95
CA THR A 34 4.66 3.15 19.32
C THR A 34 3.50 2.33 19.87
N ALA A 35 2.42 2.18 19.10
CA ALA A 35 1.26 1.39 19.49
C ALA A 35 1.62 -0.09 19.72
N SER A 36 2.44 -0.69 18.84
CA SER A 36 2.87 -2.09 18.97
C SER A 36 3.73 -2.33 20.22
N ILE A 37 4.61 -1.39 20.56
CA ILE A 37 5.44 -1.47 21.77
C ILE A 37 4.56 -1.35 23.02
N LEU A 38 3.63 -0.38 23.05
CA LEU A 38 2.71 -0.20 24.17
C LEU A 38 1.84 -1.45 24.39
N GLN A 39 1.31 -2.03 23.32
CA GLN A 39 0.51 -3.25 23.39
C GLN A 39 1.31 -4.43 23.96
N ARG A 40 2.61 -4.57 23.60
CA ARG A 40 3.48 -5.59 24.21
C ARG A 40 3.67 -5.40 25.71
N ILE A 41 3.77 -4.15 26.18
CA ILE A 41 3.92 -3.83 27.61
C ILE A 41 2.62 -4.13 28.37
N GLU A 42 1.46 -3.81 27.79
CA GLU A 42 0.16 -4.08 28.40
C GLU A 42 -0.14 -5.58 28.49
N ILE A 43 0.07 -6.35 27.41
CA ILE A 43 -0.21 -7.81 27.39
C ILE A 43 0.62 -8.56 28.47
N ILE A 44 1.82 -8.08 28.78
CA ILE A 44 2.66 -8.65 29.85
C ILE A 44 2.06 -8.36 31.25
N ASN A 45 1.31 -7.27 31.41
CA ASN A 45 0.76 -6.81 32.68
C ASN A 45 -0.71 -7.18 32.92
N THR A 46 -1.50 -7.49 31.88
CA THR A 46 -2.94 -7.78 32.01
C THR A 46 -3.31 -9.07 31.28
N ALA A 47 -3.33 -10.17 32.03
CA ALA A 47 -3.83 -11.46 31.59
C ALA A 47 -5.37 -11.48 31.59
N THR A 48 -6.01 -10.80 30.63
CA THR A 48 -7.38 -11.09 30.13
C THR A 48 -7.76 -9.99 29.13
N VAL A 49 -7.58 -10.24 27.85
CA VAL A 49 -8.14 -9.39 26.80
C VAL A 49 -9.59 -9.84 26.57
N SER A 50 -10.54 -8.95 26.89
CA SER A 50 -11.98 -9.18 26.73
C SER A 50 -12.38 -9.18 25.25
N GLU A 51 -13.36 -10.01 24.86
CA GLU A 51 -13.91 -10.10 23.48
C GLU A 51 -14.42 -8.74 22.94
N LEU A 52 -14.83 -7.83 23.83
CA LEU A 52 -15.21 -6.45 23.49
C LEU A 52 -14.02 -5.60 23.02
N THR A 53 -12.84 -5.81 23.62
CA THR A 53 -11.60 -5.15 23.22
C THR A 53 -11.17 -5.64 21.83
N ASP A 54 -11.39 -6.90 21.50
CA ASP A 54 -11.09 -7.48 20.19
C ASP A 54 -11.96 -6.89 19.06
N SER A 55 -13.25 -6.67 19.34
CA SER A 55 -14.18 -6.07 18.38
C SER A 55 -13.86 -4.60 18.10
N VAL A 56 -13.53 -3.82 19.13
CA VAL A 56 -13.13 -2.41 18.98
C VAL A 56 -11.80 -2.30 18.23
N THR A 57 -10.82 -3.15 18.56
CA THR A 57 -9.52 -3.20 17.88
C THR A 57 -9.70 -3.52 16.39
N THR A 58 -10.58 -4.46 16.05
CA THR A 58 -10.89 -4.83 14.66
C THR A 58 -11.47 -3.66 13.87
N VAL A 59 -12.41 -2.89 14.44
CA VAL A 59 -13.01 -1.72 13.78
C VAL A 59 -11.97 -0.61 13.57
N VAL A 60 -11.12 -0.36 14.57
CA VAL A 60 -10.05 0.65 14.47
C VAL A 60 -9.01 0.26 13.41
N ILE A 61 -8.64 -1.02 13.32
CA ILE A 61 -7.75 -1.53 12.28
C ILE A 61 -8.40 -1.36 10.89
N LEU A 62 -9.67 -1.73 10.74
CA LEU A 62 -10.40 -1.54 9.48
C LEU A 62 -10.46 -0.07 9.06
N ILE A 63 -10.77 0.85 9.98
CA ILE A 63 -10.77 2.29 9.70
C ILE A 63 -9.36 2.76 9.32
N SER A 64 -8.32 2.29 10.00
CA SER A 64 -6.94 2.66 9.71
C SER A 64 -6.49 2.17 8.33
N ILE A 65 -6.86 0.94 7.96
CA ILE A 65 -6.62 0.39 6.61
C ILE A 65 -7.38 1.19 5.56
N LEU A 66 -8.66 1.51 5.82
CA LEU A 66 -9.48 2.29 4.89
C LEU A 66 -8.92 3.71 4.69
N MET A 67 -8.48 4.35 5.78
CA MET A 67 -7.90 5.70 5.74
C MET A 67 -6.55 5.71 5.01
N THR A 68 -5.68 4.73 5.27
CA THR A 68 -4.40 4.62 4.55
C THR A 68 -4.59 4.32 3.06
N PHE A 69 -5.63 3.57 2.70
CA PHE A 69 -6.04 3.41 1.30
C PHE A 69 -6.56 4.70 0.67
N ILE A 70 -7.47 5.42 1.34
CA ILE A 70 -7.98 6.71 0.84
C ILE A 70 -6.82 7.68 0.63
N VAL A 71 -5.89 7.77 1.58
CA VAL A 71 -4.71 8.63 1.47
C VAL A 71 -3.80 8.18 0.32
N SER A 72 -3.64 6.88 0.10
CA SER A 72 -2.93 6.32 -1.07
C SER A 72 -3.57 6.76 -2.39
N VAL A 73 -4.89 6.63 -2.53
CA VAL A 73 -5.64 7.04 -3.72
C VAL A 73 -5.53 8.55 -3.94
N ILE A 74 -5.71 9.35 -2.90
CA ILE A 74 -5.56 10.81 -2.97
C ILE A 74 -4.14 11.16 -3.43
N TYR A 75 -3.12 10.55 -2.85
CA TYR A 75 -1.73 10.78 -3.22
C TYR A 75 -1.45 10.40 -4.68
N ALA A 76 -1.94 9.23 -5.09
CA ALA A 76 -1.82 8.72 -6.45
C ALA A 76 -2.39 9.70 -7.47
N LEU A 77 -3.60 10.19 -7.25
CA LEU A 77 -4.28 11.13 -8.14
C LEU A 77 -3.67 12.54 -8.09
N TRP A 78 -3.13 12.95 -6.93
CA TRP A 78 -2.64 14.31 -6.71
C TRP A 78 -1.19 14.53 -7.14
N ASN A 79 -0.33 13.51 -7.04
CA ASN A 79 1.11 13.61 -7.28
C ASN A 79 1.70 12.51 -8.19
N GLY A 80 0.98 11.42 -8.45
CA GLY A 80 1.37 10.41 -9.44
C GLY A 80 2.53 9.48 -9.05
N GLY A 81 2.97 9.47 -7.79
CA GLY A 81 4.10 8.64 -7.36
C GLY A 81 3.72 7.19 -7.06
N ALA A 82 4.02 6.26 -7.98
CA ALA A 82 3.67 4.85 -7.86
C ALA A 82 4.23 4.17 -6.59
N VAL A 83 5.47 4.48 -6.20
CA VAL A 83 6.12 3.88 -5.03
C VAL A 83 5.46 4.37 -3.73
N LEU A 84 5.24 5.68 -3.60
CA LEU A 84 4.65 6.25 -2.38
C LEU A 84 3.17 5.91 -2.25
N ALA A 85 2.41 5.96 -3.35
CA ALA A 85 1.03 5.49 -3.37
C ALA A 85 0.95 4.02 -2.95
N GLY A 86 1.84 3.17 -3.49
CA GLY A 86 1.89 1.76 -3.13
C GLY A 86 2.31 1.49 -1.69
N ALA A 87 3.24 2.28 -1.15
CA ALA A 87 3.75 2.08 0.21
C ALA A 87 2.72 2.44 1.30
N LEU A 88 1.92 3.48 1.09
CA LEU A 88 1.02 4.04 2.10
C LEU A 88 0.10 2.99 2.79
N PRO A 89 -0.59 2.09 2.08
CA PRO A 89 -1.45 1.07 2.69
C PRO A 89 -0.67 -0.12 3.28
N VAL A 90 0.62 -0.27 2.91
CA VAL A 90 1.47 -1.41 3.28
C VAL A 90 2.29 -1.12 4.54
N VAL A 91 2.66 0.14 4.76
CA VAL A 91 3.57 0.55 5.85
C VAL A 91 3.06 0.10 7.21
N ALA A 92 1.78 0.31 7.51
CA ALA A 92 1.21 -0.05 8.80
C ALA A 92 1.27 -1.57 9.08
N PRO A 93 0.66 -2.45 8.25
CA PRO A 93 0.69 -3.90 8.52
C PRO A 93 2.12 -4.47 8.48
N LEU A 94 2.97 -3.99 7.56
CA LEU A 94 4.35 -4.46 7.46
C LEU A 94 5.18 -4.09 8.70
N THR A 95 5.02 -2.86 9.21
CA THR A 95 5.72 -2.40 10.40
C THR A 95 5.28 -3.19 11.64
N GLY A 96 3.98 -3.46 11.77
CA GLY A 96 3.45 -4.30 12.85
C GLY A 96 4.04 -5.71 12.85
N LEU A 97 4.19 -6.33 11.67
CA LEU A 97 4.83 -7.65 11.54
C LEU A 97 6.30 -7.63 11.93
N ILE A 98 7.06 -6.63 11.46
CA ILE A 98 8.49 -6.46 11.77
C ILE A 98 8.70 -6.28 13.27
N VAL A 99 7.94 -5.37 13.90
CA VAL A 99 8.06 -5.11 15.35
C VAL A 99 7.69 -6.35 16.16
N ASN A 100 6.72 -7.13 15.68
CA ASN A 100 6.30 -8.34 16.36
C ASN A 100 7.18 -9.56 16.08
N GLY A 101 8.18 -9.46 15.20
CA GLY A 101 9.04 -10.58 14.80
C GLY A 101 8.26 -11.68 14.05
N SER A 102 7.12 -11.34 13.45
CA SER A 102 6.29 -12.28 12.70
C SER A 102 6.67 -12.28 11.22
N HIS A 103 6.85 -13.46 10.66
CA HIS A 103 7.19 -13.66 9.25
C HIS A 103 6.04 -14.25 8.42
N THR A 104 4.88 -14.49 9.04
CA THR A 104 3.69 -14.98 8.35
C THR A 104 2.97 -13.85 7.63
N VAL A 105 2.59 -14.10 6.38
CA VAL A 105 1.70 -13.19 5.63
C VAL A 105 0.32 -13.25 6.28
N THR A 106 -0.10 -12.14 6.87
CA THR A 106 -1.45 -12.00 7.45
C THR A 106 -2.43 -11.47 6.42
N ILE A 107 -3.73 -11.66 6.68
CA ILE A 107 -4.78 -11.11 5.83
C ILE A 107 -4.68 -9.58 5.72
N ASP A 108 -4.30 -8.89 6.80
CA ASP A 108 -4.15 -7.43 6.82
C ASP A 108 -3.00 -6.96 5.91
N LEU A 109 -1.87 -7.67 5.92
CA LEU A 109 -0.78 -7.38 4.99
C LEU A 109 -1.20 -7.65 3.55
N ALA A 110 -1.91 -8.76 3.28
CA ALA A 110 -2.36 -9.11 1.94
C ALA A 110 -3.36 -8.08 1.39
N VAL A 111 -4.29 -7.59 2.22
CA VAL A 111 -5.23 -6.51 1.86
C VAL A 111 -4.48 -5.20 1.65
N GLY A 112 -3.55 -4.83 2.54
CA GLY A 112 -2.71 -3.65 2.39
C GLY A 112 -1.88 -3.67 1.11
N LEU A 113 -1.31 -4.82 0.75
CA LEU A 113 -0.59 -5.03 -0.52
C LEU A 113 -1.51 -4.87 -1.73
N SER A 114 -2.74 -5.39 -1.65
CA SER A 114 -3.74 -5.26 -2.72
C SER A 114 -4.13 -3.79 -2.94
N MET A 115 -4.38 -3.08 -1.85
CA MET A 115 -4.67 -1.64 -1.85
C MET A 115 -3.49 -0.82 -2.37
N GLY A 116 -2.26 -1.17 -1.97
CA GLY A 116 -1.03 -0.55 -2.46
C GLY A 116 -0.83 -0.77 -3.96
N ALA A 117 -1.07 -1.99 -4.45
CA ALA A 117 -1.01 -2.30 -5.87
C ALA A 117 -1.97 -1.43 -6.69
N LEU A 118 -3.22 -1.31 -6.24
CA LEU A 118 -4.21 -0.43 -6.89
C LEU A 118 -3.77 1.05 -6.85
N GLY A 119 -3.25 1.52 -5.72
CA GLY A 119 -2.70 2.87 -5.58
C GLY A 119 -1.55 3.14 -6.57
N ALA A 120 -0.63 2.19 -6.74
CA ALA A 120 0.47 2.28 -7.69
C ALA A 120 -0.02 2.31 -9.16
N VAL A 121 -1.05 1.54 -9.50
CA VAL A 121 -1.72 1.58 -10.81
C VAL A 121 -2.31 2.97 -11.08
N LEU A 122 -3.09 3.50 -10.13
CA LEU A 122 -3.73 4.81 -10.26
C LEU A 122 -2.70 5.93 -10.40
N ALA A 123 -1.61 5.86 -9.63
CA ALA A 123 -0.52 6.83 -9.68
C ALA A 123 0.15 6.83 -11.07
N THR A 124 0.40 5.64 -11.61
CA THR A 124 0.98 5.47 -12.94
C THR A 124 0.06 6.01 -14.03
N TYR A 125 -1.26 5.76 -13.92
CA TYR A 125 -2.25 6.31 -14.84
C TYR A 125 -2.30 7.84 -14.78
N ARG A 126 -2.22 8.41 -13.58
CA ARG A 126 -2.13 9.87 -13.40
C ARG A 126 -0.88 10.43 -14.08
N GLN A 127 0.25 9.76 -13.91
CA GLN A 127 1.53 10.15 -14.51
C GLN A 127 1.48 10.07 -16.05
N TYR A 128 0.85 9.02 -16.60
CA TYR A 128 0.58 8.90 -18.04
C TYR A 128 -0.24 10.08 -18.58
N GLN A 129 -1.33 10.45 -17.89
CA GLN A 129 -2.16 11.59 -18.28
C GLN A 129 -1.38 12.92 -18.23
N THR A 130 -0.55 13.14 -17.22
CA THR A 130 0.29 14.34 -17.15
C THR A 130 1.31 14.37 -18.29
N ILE A 131 1.86 13.21 -18.68
CA ILE A 131 2.84 13.12 -19.75
C ILE A 131 2.27 13.44 -21.13
N GLN A 132 1.05 12.98 -21.43
CA GLN A 132 0.38 13.36 -22.67
C GLN A 132 0.20 14.88 -22.80
N ASN A 133 0.11 15.61 -21.68
CA ASN A 133 -0.10 17.05 -21.66
C ASN A 133 1.21 17.86 -21.57
N ASP A 134 2.20 17.39 -20.80
CA ASP A 134 3.39 18.17 -20.41
C ASP A 134 4.72 17.60 -20.94
N GLY A 135 4.72 16.50 -21.69
CA GLY A 135 5.88 16.00 -22.46
C GLY A 135 6.99 15.32 -21.66
N TRP A 136 6.73 14.70 -20.49
CA TRP A 136 7.79 13.96 -19.78
C TRP A 136 8.12 12.60 -20.44
N SER A 137 9.26 12.02 -20.04
CA SER A 137 9.80 10.82 -20.68
C SER A 137 8.93 9.57 -20.47
N HIS A 138 8.74 8.80 -21.54
CA HIS A 138 8.06 7.50 -21.53
C HIS A 138 8.67 6.50 -20.53
N ARG A 139 9.97 6.64 -20.20
CA ARG A 139 10.67 5.79 -19.21
C ARG A 139 10.06 5.92 -17.82
N SER A 140 9.62 7.12 -17.45
CA SER A 140 9.06 7.39 -16.13
C SER A 140 7.73 6.67 -15.90
N VAL A 141 6.90 6.51 -16.95
CA VAL A 141 5.66 5.72 -16.87
C VAL A 141 5.96 4.23 -16.92
N ALA A 142 6.90 3.80 -17.77
CA ALA A 142 7.32 2.40 -17.82
C ALA A 142 7.86 1.91 -16.47
N ASN A 143 8.62 2.75 -15.76
CA ASN A 143 9.09 2.47 -14.41
C ASN A 143 7.93 2.39 -13.39
N GLY A 144 6.97 3.32 -13.45
CA GLY A 144 5.75 3.26 -12.63
C GLY A 144 4.93 1.98 -12.89
N MET A 145 4.81 1.59 -14.16
CA MET A 145 4.14 0.36 -14.59
C MET A 145 4.86 -0.89 -14.08
N ALA A 146 6.19 -0.93 -14.11
CA ALA A 146 6.97 -2.03 -13.56
C ALA A 146 6.73 -2.18 -12.05
N VAL A 147 6.69 -1.06 -11.32
CA VAL A 147 6.34 -1.05 -9.88
C VAL A 147 4.92 -1.55 -9.66
N ALA A 148 3.94 -1.00 -10.38
CA ALA A 148 2.54 -1.41 -10.26
C ALA A 148 2.33 -2.90 -10.57
N THR A 149 3.00 -3.41 -11.62
CA THR A 149 2.97 -4.82 -12.00
C THR A 149 3.57 -5.70 -10.91
N GLY A 150 4.77 -5.36 -10.43
CA GLY A 150 5.44 -6.12 -9.36
C GLY A 150 4.61 -6.15 -8.08
N MET A 151 4.06 -5.01 -7.67
CA MET A 151 3.17 -4.93 -6.50
C MET A 151 1.89 -5.74 -6.69
N THR A 152 1.30 -5.72 -7.88
CA THR A 152 0.08 -6.50 -8.19
C THR A 152 0.35 -8.01 -8.10
N VAL A 153 1.48 -8.48 -8.62
CA VAL A 153 1.89 -9.89 -8.52
C VAL A 153 2.13 -10.30 -7.07
N ILE A 154 2.85 -9.48 -6.31
CA ILE A 154 3.11 -9.72 -4.88
C ILE A 154 1.78 -9.75 -4.10
N ALA A 155 0.87 -8.81 -4.38
CA ALA A 155 -0.45 -8.77 -3.74
C ALA A 155 -1.29 -10.02 -4.08
N ALA A 156 -1.30 -10.45 -5.33
CA ALA A 156 -2.02 -11.65 -5.74
C ALA A 156 -1.48 -12.91 -5.05
N ALA A 157 -0.15 -13.05 -4.99
CA ALA A 157 0.51 -14.14 -4.27
C ALA A 157 0.21 -14.10 -2.76
N ALA A 158 0.23 -12.91 -2.15
CA ALA A 158 -0.11 -12.72 -0.75
C ALA A 158 -1.57 -13.12 -0.47
N MET A 159 -2.52 -12.68 -1.31
CA MET A 159 -3.93 -13.06 -1.20
C MET A 159 -4.12 -14.57 -1.36
N TYR A 160 -3.42 -15.20 -2.29
CA TYR A 160 -3.45 -16.67 -2.45
C TYR A 160 -2.92 -17.39 -1.20
N SER A 161 -1.86 -16.88 -0.56
CA SER A 161 -1.27 -17.50 0.62
C SER A 161 -2.19 -17.49 1.86
N VAL A 162 -3.11 -16.53 1.94
CA VAL A 162 -4.03 -16.37 3.08
C VAL A 162 -5.41 -17.01 2.85
N GLN A 163 -5.62 -17.69 1.71
CA GLN A 163 -6.90 -18.26 1.29
C GLN A 163 -7.47 -19.35 2.22
N TYR A 164 -6.65 -19.91 3.12
CA TYR A 164 -7.04 -20.94 4.10
C TYR A 164 -6.79 -20.50 5.56
N GLY A 165 -6.66 -19.20 5.82
CA GLY A 165 -6.41 -18.66 7.15
C GLY A 165 -7.63 -18.69 8.09
N PRO A 166 -7.41 -18.60 9.42
CA PRO A 166 -8.47 -18.67 10.44
C PRO A 166 -9.44 -17.46 10.44
N HIS A 167 -9.12 -16.39 9.70
CA HIS A 167 -9.89 -15.15 9.66
C HIS A 167 -10.39 -14.81 8.24
N ILE A 168 -10.70 -15.82 7.43
CA ILE A 168 -11.32 -15.61 6.11
C ILE A 168 -12.73 -15.06 6.32
N GLY A 169 -12.98 -13.87 5.79
CA GLY A 169 -14.25 -13.18 5.87
C GLY A 169 -14.32 -12.05 4.84
N ALA A 170 -15.06 -10.99 5.14
CA ALA A 170 -15.23 -9.85 4.24
C ALA A 170 -13.88 -9.28 3.75
N ALA A 171 -12.86 -9.22 4.61
CA ALA A 171 -11.53 -8.73 4.26
C ALA A 171 -10.87 -9.51 3.10
N TYR A 172 -11.04 -10.83 3.03
CA TYR A 172 -10.51 -11.65 1.95
C TYR A 172 -11.17 -11.29 0.62
N TYR A 173 -12.50 -11.23 0.58
CA TYR A 173 -13.24 -10.86 -0.63
C TYR A 173 -12.92 -9.43 -1.07
N THR A 174 -12.79 -8.49 -0.13
CA THR A 174 -12.34 -7.12 -0.44
C THR A 174 -10.94 -7.12 -1.04
N GLY A 175 -9.98 -7.85 -0.46
CA GLY A 175 -8.64 -7.99 -1.00
C GLY A 175 -8.63 -8.56 -2.42
N ILE A 176 -9.40 -9.62 -2.67
CA ILE A 176 -9.53 -10.23 -4.01
C ILE A 176 -10.14 -9.25 -5.01
N MET A 177 -11.19 -8.51 -4.64
CA MET A 177 -11.78 -7.49 -5.52
C MET A 177 -10.78 -6.39 -5.87
N VAL A 178 -10.06 -5.88 -4.87
CA VAL A 178 -9.07 -4.80 -5.07
C VAL A 178 -7.89 -5.28 -5.92
N VAL A 179 -7.33 -6.46 -5.65
CA VAL A 179 -6.21 -6.99 -6.45
C VAL A 179 -6.65 -7.32 -7.88
N SER A 180 -7.87 -7.82 -8.07
CA SER A 180 -8.43 -8.04 -9.41
C SER A 180 -8.56 -6.72 -10.17
N GLY A 181 -9.01 -5.66 -9.50
CA GLY A 181 -9.02 -4.30 -10.06
C GLY A 181 -7.62 -3.82 -10.46
N ALA A 182 -6.61 -4.10 -9.63
CA ALA A 182 -5.22 -3.77 -9.95
C ALA A 182 -4.71 -4.56 -11.17
N VAL A 183 -4.99 -5.88 -11.26
CA VAL A 183 -4.66 -6.73 -12.41
C VAL A 183 -5.27 -6.17 -13.70
N ILE A 184 -6.56 -5.86 -13.67
CA ILE A 184 -7.27 -5.26 -14.82
C ILE A 184 -6.62 -3.92 -15.19
N GLY A 185 -6.36 -3.07 -14.21
CA GLY A 185 -5.75 -1.76 -14.42
C GLY A 185 -4.34 -1.83 -15.03
N VAL A 186 -3.50 -2.76 -14.56
CA VAL A 186 -2.19 -3.05 -15.16
C VAL A 186 -2.35 -3.53 -16.60
N GLY A 187 -3.28 -4.45 -16.87
CA GLY A 187 -3.55 -4.97 -18.21
C GLY A 187 -3.99 -3.87 -19.19
N ILE A 188 -4.93 -3.01 -18.77
CA ILE A 188 -5.37 -1.86 -19.57
C ILE A 188 -4.23 -0.87 -19.81
N ALA A 189 -3.41 -0.59 -18.79
CA ALA A 189 -2.32 0.36 -18.92
C ALA A 189 -1.20 -0.14 -19.84
N TRP A 190 -0.87 -1.43 -19.81
CA TRP A 190 0.04 -2.03 -20.79
C TRP A 190 -0.53 -2.04 -22.20
N TRP A 191 -1.83 -2.37 -22.35
CA TRP A 191 -2.50 -2.33 -23.64
C TRP A 191 -2.37 -0.95 -24.31
N LYS A 192 -2.66 0.13 -23.57
CA LYS A 192 -2.57 1.51 -24.05
C LYS A 192 -1.15 2.00 -24.38
N MET A 193 -0.11 1.31 -23.89
CA MET A 193 1.28 1.66 -24.21
C MET A 193 1.80 0.93 -25.46
N LEU A 194 1.26 -0.26 -25.72
CA LEU A 194 1.70 -1.12 -26.82
C LEU A 194 0.95 -0.84 -28.13
N PHE A 195 -0.27 -0.30 -28.04
CA PHE A 195 -1.18 -0.03 -29.15
C PHE A 195 -1.74 1.39 -29.06
#